data_AF-S7VFX9-F1
#
_entry.id   AF-S7VFX9-F1
#
_cell.length_a   1.000
_cell.length_b   1.000
_cell.length_c   1.000
_cell.angle_alpha   90.00
_cell.angle_beta   90.00
_cell.angle_gamma   90.00
#
_symmetry.space_group_name_H-M   'P 1'
#
loop_
_entity.id
_entity.type
_entity.pdbx_description
1 polymer ?
#
loop_
_entity_poly.entity_id
_entity_poly.type
_entity_poly.pdbx_seq_one_letter_code
_entity_poly.pdbx_strand_id
1 'polypeptide(L)'
;MISFQSFNKTTCFSDLSPPVHLLLGIAYFTEMGCLLFNNSNKMKIGILGGTNLATNLGNKFIARGMDVAFGVREGFSARKVEWKILKMQNHNVLNYADAITDSDVIIICCENEFLPIVCNYLREFGSPDMLFIDSTNGVNDESVTCNTTLIGQETGHERVFKAFNNLGIDYPKSDPLALIKETYFCGDNNKDKLIVKKLIELIGFKAIDAGTIKNACLLEAVYHLSKEISTTKSGDCHFRLMSV
;
A
#
# COMPACT_ATOMS: atom_id res chain seq x y z
N MET A 1 75.08 21.63 24.21
CA MET A 1 74.24 20.46 24.54
C MET A 1 72.99 20.60 23.69
N ILE A 2 72.88 19.82 22.60
CA ILE A 2 72.40 18.42 22.54
C ILE A 2 70.87 18.37 22.69
N SER A 3 70.26 17.61 21.79
CA SER A 3 68.82 17.50 21.54
C SER A 3 68.19 16.24 22.16
N PHE A 4 66.86 16.18 22.04
CA PHE A 4 66.01 14.98 22.03
C PHE A 4 65.72 14.20 23.34
N GLN A 5 64.46 13.73 23.39
CA GLN A 5 63.90 12.60 24.18
C GLN A 5 63.84 12.78 25.72
N SER A 6 62.87 12.22 26.46
CA SER A 6 61.68 11.40 26.15
C SER A 6 60.55 11.74 27.15
N PHE A 7 59.28 11.79 26.78
CA PHE A 7 58.32 10.67 26.83
C PHE A 7 58.35 9.77 28.09
N ASN A 8 57.23 9.78 28.84
CA ASN A 8 56.57 8.62 29.48
C ASN A 8 55.12 9.06 29.83
N LYS A 9 54.10 8.61 29.08
CA LYS A 9 53.11 7.57 29.46
C LYS A 9 52.39 7.89 30.79
N THR A 10 51.05 7.85 30.90
CA THR A 10 50.05 6.90 30.33
C THR A 10 48.68 7.61 30.34
N THR A 11 47.69 7.44 29.44
CA THR A 11 47.37 6.40 28.43
C THR A 11 46.84 7.06 27.11
N CYS A 12 46.25 6.27 26.21
CA CYS A 12 45.40 6.69 25.08
C CYS A 12 43.92 6.29 25.32
N PHE A 13 42.98 6.84 24.55
CA PHE A 13 42.39 6.10 23.42
C PHE A 13 41.75 7.07 22.41
N SER A 14 42.37 7.13 21.22
CA SER A 14 41.70 7.42 19.97
C SER A 14 40.75 6.27 19.58
N ASP A 15 40.11 6.37 18.41
CA ASP A 15 39.46 5.25 17.73
C ASP A 15 38.09 4.81 18.28
N LEU A 16 37.08 5.64 17.99
CA LEU A 16 35.71 5.19 17.75
C LEU A 16 35.22 5.74 16.41
N SER A 17 35.90 5.35 15.33
CA SER A 17 35.25 5.32 14.02
C SER A 17 34.08 4.34 14.09
N PRO A 18 32.87 4.69 13.61
CA PRO A 18 31.77 3.74 13.58
C PRO A 18 32.19 2.54 12.70
N PRO A 19 31.82 1.30 13.07
CA PRO A 19 32.27 0.12 12.35
C PRO A 19 31.86 0.25 10.88
N VAL A 20 32.80 0.01 9.97
CA VAL A 20 32.64 0.26 8.51
C VAL A 20 31.43 -0.50 7.94
N HIS A 21 31.05 -1.63 8.54
CA HIS A 21 29.82 -2.38 8.24
C HIS A 21 28.51 -1.61 8.51
N LEU A 22 28.47 -0.66 9.44
CA LEU A 22 27.27 0.13 9.75
C LEU A 22 27.06 1.26 8.73
N LEU A 23 28.15 1.90 8.29
CA LEU A 23 28.14 2.86 7.18
C LEU A 23 27.83 2.18 5.84
N LEU A 24 28.45 1.02 5.58
CA LEU A 24 28.10 0.18 4.43
C LEU A 24 26.62 -0.26 4.49
N GLY A 25 26.10 -0.67 5.65
CA GLY A 25 24.70 -1.09 5.80
C GLY A 25 23.68 -0.01 5.46
N ILE A 26 23.96 1.25 5.85
CA ILE A 26 23.10 2.40 5.52
C ILE A 26 23.26 2.77 4.03
N ALA A 27 24.49 2.75 3.49
CA ALA A 27 24.75 3.01 2.08
C ALA A 27 24.10 1.97 1.15
N TYR A 28 24.22 0.67 1.46
CA TYR A 28 23.60 -0.41 0.69
C TYR A 28 22.06 -0.32 0.67
N PHE A 29 21.43 0.12 1.76
CA PHE A 29 19.98 0.33 1.79
C PHE A 29 19.53 1.48 0.87
N THR A 30 20.34 2.53 0.74
CA THR A 30 20.07 3.64 -0.19
C THR A 30 20.46 3.31 -1.64
N GLU A 31 21.56 2.61 -1.89
CA GLU A 31 22.00 2.28 -3.25
C GLU A 31 21.15 1.18 -3.89
N MET A 32 20.79 0.10 -3.16
CA MET A 32 19.82 -0.88 -3.69
C MET A 32 18.40 -0.31 -3.80
N GLY A 33 18.06 0.71 -3.01
CA GLY A 33 16.85 1.50 -3.19
C GLY A 33 16.88 2.26 -4.53
N CYS A 34 17.96 2.98 -4.82
CA CYS A 34 18.13 3.70 -6.09
C CYS A 34 18.23 2.78 -7.31
N LEU A 35 18.90 1.63 -7.21
CA LEU A 35 19.11 0.71 -8.33
C LEU A 35 17.85 0.01 -8.86
N LEU A 36 16.73 0.05 -8.12
CA LEU A 36 15.42 -0.39 -8.62
C LEU A 36 14.57 0.74 -9.22
N PHE A 37 14.99 1.99 -9.09
CA PHE A 37 14.30 3.18 -9.62
C PHE A 37 15.11 3.95 -10.67
N ASN A 38 16.37 3.57 -10.91
CA ASN A 38 17.16 4.04 -12.05
C ASN A 38 16.80 3.28 -13.33
N ASN A 39 15.57 3.50 -13.80
CA ASN A 39 15.21 3.40 -15.20
C ASN A 39 14.29 4.58 -15.54
N SER A 40 14.27 5.03 -16.79
CA SER A 40 13.63 6.27 -17.22
C SER A 40 12.09 6.25 -17.25
N ASN A 41 11.46 5.31 -16.54
CA ASN A 41 10.04 5.33 -16.18
C ASN A 41 9.93 4.99 -14.68
N LYS A 42 9.37 5.91 -13.90
CA LYS A 42 9.04 5.68 -12.48
C LYS A 42 7.70 4.96 -12.41
N MET A 43 7.64 3.87 -11.63
CA MET A 43 6.39 3.11 -11.43
C MET A 43 5.24 4.03 -11.01
N LYS A 44 4.18 4.04 -11.81
CA LYS A 44 2.95 4.81 -11.60
C LYS A 44 1.87 3.97 -10.89
N ILE A 45 1.17 4.59 -9.95
CA ILE A 45 0.12 3.94 -9.14
C ILE A 45 -1.25 4.54 -9.46
N GLY A 46 -2.12 3.76 -10.07
CA GLY A 46 -3.54 4.04 -10.18
C GLY A 46 -4.25 3.69 -8.88
N ILE A 47 -5.18 4.53 -8.41
CA ILE A 47 -6.02 4.27 -7.24
C ILE A 47 -7.46 4.53 -7.63
N LEU A 48 -8.27 3.47 -7.71
CA LEU A 48 -9.66 3.55 -8.20
C LEU A 48 -10.63 3.62 -7.03
N GLY A 49 -11.36 4.73 -6.89
CA GLY A 49 -12.43 4.88 -5.90
C GLY A 49 -12.53 6.28 -5.27
N GLY A 50 -13.76 6.72 -4.97
CA GLY A 50 -14.06 8.04 -4.40
C GLY A 50 -13.91 8.15 -2.87
N THR A 51 -13.13 7.27 -2.27
CA THR A 51 -13.21 6.90 -0.83
C THR A 51 -12.19 7.65 0.04
N ASN A 52 -12.31 7.52 1.38
CA ASN A 52 -11.31 8.09 2.28
C ASN A 52 -10.01 7.28 2.19
N LEU A 53 -10.12 5.95 2.11
CA LEU A 53 -8.99 5.04 1.91
C LEU A 53 -8.18 5.42 0.67
N ALA A 54 -8.84 5.65 -0.47
CA ALA A 54 -8.18 6.05 -1.72
C ALA A 54 -7.33 7.32 -1.55
N THR A 55 -7.91 8.40 -1.01
CA THR A 55 -7.15 9.65 -0.79
C THR A 55 -6.04 9.49 0.23
N ASN A 56 -6.22 8.67 1.27
CA ASN A 56 -5.19 8.47 2.27
C ASN A 56 -4.00 7.68 1.75
N LEU A 57 -4.24 6.56 1.08
CA LEU A 57 -3.17 5.75 0.46
C LEU A 57 -2.43 6.59 -0.59
N GLY A 58 -3.15 7.28 -1.48
CA GLY A 58 -2.53 8.13 -2.50
C GLY A 58 -1.70 9.26 -1.90
N ASN A 59 -2.21 9.98 -0.91
CA ASN A 59 -1.43 11.01 -0.21
C ASN A 59 -0.17 10.44 0.48
N LYS A 60 -0.24 9.23 1.05
CA LYS A 60 0.94 8.55 1.60
C LYS A 60 1.97 8.20 0.51
N PHE A 61 1.54 7.72 -0.66
CA PHE A 61 2.43 7.42 -1.79
C PHE A 61 3.06 8.70 -2.38
N ILE A 62 2.26 9.76 -2.59
CA ILE A 62 2.73 11.08 -3.05
C ILE A 62 3.75 11.68 -2.06
N ALA A 63 3.53 11.55 -0.75
CA ALA A 63 4.47 11.97 0.28
C ALA A 63 5.80 11.18 0.30
N ARG A 64 5.86 10.04 -0.42
CA ARG A 64 7.11 9.29 -0.70
C ARG A 64 7.64 9.54 -2.11
N GLY A 65 7.07 10.52 -2.81
CA GLY A 65 7.44 10.94 -4.15
C GLY A 65 6.93 10.04 -5.28
N MET A 66 6.06 9.06 -5.02
CA MET A 66 5.47 8.24 -6.09
C MET A 66 4.55 9.07 -6.99
N ASP A 67 4.45 8.68 -8.25
CA ASP A 67 3.43 9.22 -9.16
C ASP A 67 2.13 8.41 -8.99
N VAL A 68 1.00 9.10 -8.82
CA VAL A 68 -0.26 8.50 -8.35
C VAL A 68 -1.46 9.08 -9.07
N ALA A 69 -2.14 8.30 -9.90
CA ALA A 69 -3.39 8.65 -10.57
C ALA A 69 -4.61 8.17 -9.76
N PHE A 70 -5.52 9.07 -9.38
CA PHE A 70 -6.80 8.76 -8.75
C PHE A 70 -7.90 8.60 -9.81
N GLY A 71 -8.31 7.37 -10.10
CA GLY A 71 -9.48 7.10 -10.95
C GLY A 71 -10.78 7.22 -10.15
N VAL A 72 -11.72 8.01 -10.66
CA VAL A 72 -13.07 8.14 -10.08
C VAL A 72 -14.17 7.88 -11.12
N ARG A 73 -15.33 7.41 -10.65
CA ARG A 73 -16.50 7.20 -11.50
C ARG A 73 -17.02 8.50 -12.13
N GLU A 74 -17.74 8.36 -13.24
CA GLU A 74 -18.54 9.46 -13.79
C GLU A 74 -19.54 9.99 -12.73
N GLY A 75 -19.79 11.30 -12.76
CA GLY A 75 -20.62 11.97 -11.75
C GLY A 75 -20.01 12.07 -10.34
N PHE A 76 -18.75 11.68 -10.13
CA PHE A 76 -18.10 11.76 -8.82
C PHE A 76 -18.08 13.19 -8.25
N SER A 77 -18.59 13.32 -7.02
CA SER A 77 -18.75 14.61 -6.35
C SER A 77 -17.57 14.93 -5.42
N ALA A 78 -16.62 15.73 -5.90
CA ALA A 78 -15.49 16.26 -5.13
C ALA A 78 -15.90 17.34 -4.09
N ARG A 79 -16.97 17.11 -3.32
CA ARG A 79 -17.46 18.04 -2.28
C ARG A 79 -16.56 18.07 -1.04
N LYS A 80 -15.99 16.93 -0.67
CA LYS A 80 -14.98 16.75 0.40
C LYS A 80 -13.73 17.59 0.10
N VAL A 81 -13.12 18.19 1.12
CA VAL A 81 -12.03 19.17 0.98
C VAL A 81 -10.77 18.53 0.39
N GLU A 82 -10.48 17.30 0.79
CA GLU A 82 -9.34 16.49 0.35
C GLU A 82 -9.34 16.32 -1.18
N TRP A 83 -10.50 16.01 -1.77
CA TRP A 83 -10.68 15.87 -3.21
C TRP A 83 -10.61 17.21 -3.97
N LYS A 84 -10.91 18.34 -3.31
CA LYS A 84 -10.70 19.68 -3.90
C LYS A 84 -9.23 20.04 -3.95
N ILE A 85 -8.49 19.78 -2.87
CA ILE A 85 -7.05 19.99 -2.78
C ILE A 85 -6.33 19.17 -3.86
N LEU A 86 -6.66 17.88 -3.99
CA LEU A 86 -6.09 17.01 -5.04
C LEU A 86 -6.35 17.56 -6.45
N LYS A 87 -7.54 18.08 -6.75
CA LYS A 87 -7.82 18.72 -8.05
C LYS A 87 -7.03 20.02 -8.30
N MET A 88 -6.60 20.71 -7.24
CA MET A 88 -5.85 21.97 -7.34
C MET A 88 -4.32 21.78 -7.42
N GLN A 89 -3.77 20.63 -7.02
CA GLN A 89 -2.33 20.38 -6.88
C GLN A 89 -1.66 19.63 -8.05
N ASN A 90 -2.20 19.77 -9.27
CA ASN A 90 -1.98 18.98 -10.52
C ASN A 90 -2.88 17.74 -10.71
N HIS A 91 -3.14 17.46 -11.99
CA HIS A 91 -4.33 16.76 -12.50
C HIS A 91 -4.26 15.23 -12.44
N ASN A 92 -4.18 14.69 -11.24
CA ASN A 92 -4.21 13.24 -11.08
C ASN A 92 -5.60 12.70 -10.70
N VAL A 93 -6.67 13.52 -10.67
CA VAL A 93 -8.06 13.02 -10.54
C VAL A 93 -8.67 12.83 -11.92
N LEU A 94 -8.69 11.58 -12.38
CA LEU A 94 -9.07 11.16 -13.74
C LEU A 94 -10.35 10.31 -13.73
N ASN A 95 -10.89 9.96 -14.90
CA ASN A 95 -11.85 8.86 -14.99
C ASN A 95 -11.13 7.50 -14.81
N TYR A 96 -11.89 6.40 -14.73
CA TYR A 96 -11.29 5.07 -14.56
C TYR A 96 -10.41 4.62 -15.73
N ALA A 97 -10.80 4.86 -16.99
CA ALA A 97 -10.03 4.44 -18.16
C ALA A 97 -8.65 5.11 -18.21
N ASP A 98 -8.60 6.43 -18.05
CA ASP A 98 -7.36 7.21 -18.06
C ASP A 98 -6.45 6.83 -16.88
N ALA A 99 -7.01 6.65 -15.68
CA ALA A 99 -6.25 6.23 -14.50
C ALA A 99 -5.67 4.81 -14.63
N ILE A 100 -6.37 3.90 -15.30
CA ILE A 100 -5.87 2.55 -15.56
C ILE A 100 -4.78 2.59 -16.62
N THR A 101 -5.01 3.30 -17.73
CA THR A 101 -4.08 3.36 -18.88
C THR A 101 -2.74 4.01 -18.53
N ASP A 102 -2.73 4.99 -17.62
CA ASP A 102 -1.50 5.68 -17.19
C ASP A 102 -0.81 5.04 -15.97
N SER A 103 -1.05 3.76 -15.66
CA SER A 103 -0.55 3.14 -14.42
C SER A 103 0.05 1.74 -14.60
N ASP A 104 1.13 1.45 -13.87
CA ASP A 104 1.74 0.11 -13.79
C ASP A 104 1.09 -0.77 -12.69
N VAL A 105 0.59 -0.13 -11.64
CA VAL A 105 -0.04 -0.77 -10.48
C VAL A 105 -1.40 -0.12 -10.22
N ILE A 106 -2.45 -0.91 -10.05
CA ILE A 106 -3.80 -0.44 -9.75
C ILE A 106 -4.21 -0.88 -8.34
N ILE A 107 -4.55 0.07 -7.48
CA ILE A 107 -5.12 -0.19 -6.15
C ILE A 107 -6.62 0.08 -6.19
N ILE A 108 -7.43 -0.95 -5.91
CA ILE A 108 -8.89 -0.89 -5.99
C ILE A 108 -9.44 -0.56 -4.61
N CYS A 109 -10.02 0.63 -4.48
CA CYS A 109 -10.49 1.25 -3.24
C CYS A 109 -11.93 1.78 -3.39
N CYS A 110 -12.76 1.19 -4.24
CA CYS A 110 -14.12 1.64 -4.51
C CYS A 110 -15.15 1.13 -3.49
N GLU A 111 -16.31 1.76 -3.46
CA GLU A 111 -17.51 1.23 -2.81
C GLU A 111 -17.98 -0.06 -3.54
N ASN A 112 -18.46 -1.08 -2.81
CA ASN A 112 -18.84 -2.38 -3.39
C ASN A 112 -19.89 -2.27 -4.51
N GLU A 113 -20.83 -1.32 -4.39
CA GLU A 113 -21.84 -1.03 -5.42
C GLU A 113 -21.26 -0.62 -6.79
N PHE A 114 -20.03 -0.11 -6.83
CA PHE A 114 -19.33 0.25 -8.06
C PHE A 114 -18.29 -0.79 -8.50
N LEU A 115 -18.04 -1.85 -7.72
CA LEU A 115 -17.04 -2.86 -8.08
C LEU A 115 -17.32 -3.54 -9.44
N PRO A 116 -18.57 -3.89 -9.82
CA PRO A 116 -18.85 -4.44 -11.15
C PRO A 116 -18.47 -3.47 -12.29
N ILE A 117 -18.67 -2.16 -12.09
CA ILE A 117 -18.26 -1.13 -13.06
C ILE A 117 -16.74 -1.07 -13.12
N VAL A 118 -16.05 -1.09 -11.98
CA VAL A 118 -14.58 -1.13 -11.95
C VAL A 118 -14.05 -2.37 -12.67
N CYS A 119 -14.62 -3.56 -12.45
CA CYS A 119 -14.24 -4.78 -13.18
C CYS A 119 -14.40 -4.64 -14.70
N ASN A 120 -15.45 -3.96 -15.19
CA ASN A 120 -15.59 -3.68 -16.62
C ASN A 120 -14.45 -2.81 -17.15
N TYR A 121 -14.10 -1.71 -16.46
CA TYR A 121 -12.98 -0.85 -16.85
C TYR A 121 -11.62 -1.58 -16.76
N LEU A 122 -11.41 -2.42 -15.75
CA LEU A 122 -10.18 -3.23 -15.61
C LEU A 122 -10.05 -4.25 -16.75
N ARG A 123 -11.15 -4.83 -17.22
CA ARG A 123 -11.18 -5.76 -18.36
C ARG A 123 -10.91 -5.05 -19.70
N GLU A 124 -11.40 -3.83 -19.86
CA GLU A 124 -11.31 -3.07 -21.12
C GLU A 124 -9.97 -2.31 -21.27
N PHE A 125 -9.45 -1.72 -20.19
CA PHE A 125 -8.27 -0.84 -20.21
C PHE A 125 -7.04 -1.42 -19.49
N GLY A 126 -7.20 -2.50 -18.71
CA GLY A 126 -6.10 -3.13 -17.99
C GLY A 126 -5.23 -4.03 -18.88
N SER A 127 -3.95 -4.17 -18.53
CA SER A 127 -2.99 -5.06 -19.20
C SER A 127 -2.57 -6.23 -18.29
N PRO A 128 -2.27 -7.43 -18.83
CA PRO A 128 -1.62 -8.51 -18.06
C PRO A 128 -0.29 -8.09 -17.40
N ASP A 129 0.38 -7.05 -17.92
CA ASP A 129 1.61 -6.50 -17.35
C ASP A 129 1.37 -5.52 -16.18
N MET A 130 0.11 -5.22 -15.84
CA MET A 130 -0.24 -4.45 -14.64
C MET A 130 -0.35 -5.34 -13.40
N LEU A 131 -0.18 -4.73 -12.22
CA LEU A 131 -0.38 -5.35 -10.92
C LEU A 131 -1.67 -4.82 -10.27
N PHE A 132 -2.64 -5.69 -9.97
CA PHE A 132 -3.92 -5.30 -9.39
C PHE A 132 -3.96 -5.63 -7.90
N ILE A 133 -4.27 -4.65 -7.05
CA ILE A 133 -4.28 -4.74 -5.58
C ILE A 133 -5.68 -4.39 -5.07
N ASP A 134 -6.46 -5.39 -4.68
CA ASP A 134 -7.77 -5.23 -4.09
C ASP A 134 -7.70 -4.88 -2.60
N SER A 135 -8.23 -3.71 -2.25
CA SER A 135 -8.37 -3.20 -0.88
C SER A 135 -9.82 -3.09 -0.39
N THR A 136 -10.77 -3.58 -1.19
CA THR A 136 -12.20 -3.62 -0.81
C THR A 136 -12.48 -4.74 0.21
N ASN A 137 -13.68 -4.78 0.77
CA ASN A 137 -14.18 -5.93 1.53
C ASN A 137 -15.63 -6.16 1.10
N GLY A 138 -16.00 -7.39 0.74
CA GLY A 138 -17.29 -7.75 0.19
C GLY A 138 -18.46 -7.59 1.15
N VAL A 139 -19.58 -8.24 0.82
CA VAL A 139 -20.66 -8.44 1.79
C VAL A 139 -20.31 -9.68 2.61
N ASN A 140 -20.54 -9.63 3.92
CA ASN A 140 -20.35 -10.79 4.81
C ASN A 140 -21.51 -11.78 4.64
N ASP A 141 -21.54 -12.47 3.51
CA ASP A 141 -22.56 -13.44 3.11
C ASP A 141 -21.88 -14.63 2.45
N GLU A 142 -22.08 -15.84 2.98
CA GLU A 142 -21.46 -17.08 2.49
C GLU A 142 -21.88 -17.46 1.06
N SER A 143 -22.97 -16.88 0.55
CA SER A 143 -23.42 -17.04 -0.84
C SER A 143 -22.71 -16.10 -1.83
N VAL A 144 -21.95 -15.12 -1.34
CA VAL A 144 -21.26 -14.11 -2.14
C VAL A 144 -19.76 -14.41 -2.23
N THR A 145 -19.26 -14.50 -3.47
CA THR A 145 -17.81 -14.62 -3.73
C THR A 145 -17.07 -13.39 -3.22
N CYS A 146 -15.99 -13.58 -2.44
CA CYS A 146 -15.18 -12.47 -1.92
C CYS A 146 -14.61 -11.60 -3.07
N ASN A 147 -14.50 -10.29 -2.84
CA ASN A 147 -14.29 -9.31 -3.91
C ASN A 147 -13.03 -9.58 -4.74
N THR A 148 -11.94 -10.06 -4.15
CA THR A 148 -10.69 -10.35 -4.87
C THR A 148 -10.83 -11.49 -5.88
N THR A 149 -11.61 -12.50 -5.53
CA THR A 149 -11.90 -13.65 -6.41
C THR A 149 -12.81 -13.20 -7.54
N LEU A 150 -13.82 -12.37 -7.23
CA LEU A 150 -14.70 -11.75 -8.22
C LEU A 150 -13.90 -10.89 -9.22
N ILE A 151 -12.95 -10.06 -8.76
CA ILE A 151 -12.09 -9.24 -9.62
C ILE A 151 -11.29 -10.13 -10.60
N GLY A 152 -10.63 -11.19 -10.10
CA GLY A 152 -9.89 -12.11 -10.97
C GLY A 152 -10.78 -12.83 -11.99
N GLN A 153 -11.95 -13.31 -11.57
CA GLN A 153 -12.92 -13.99 -12.43
C GLN A 153 -13.51 -13.07 -13.50
N GLU A 154 -13.95 -11.87 -13.11
CA GLU A 154 -14.60 -10.93 -14.01
C GLU A 154 -13.62 -10.31 -15.01
N THR A 155 -12.39 -10.02 -14.60
CA THR A 155 -11.41 -9.33 -15.46
C THR A 155 -10.56 -10.28 -16.29
N GLY A 156 -10.34 -11.52 -15.83
CA GLY A 156 -9.39 -12.45 -16.43
C GLY A 156 -7.92 -12.15 -16.10
N HIS A 157 -7.63 -11.14 -15.26
CA HIS A 157 -6.26 -10.81 -14.88
C HIS A 157 -5.71 -11.76 -13.82
N GLU A 158 -4.52 -12.31 -14.05
CA GLU A 158 -3.87 -13.26 -13.12
C GLU A 158 -3.08 -12.57 -11.99
N ARG A 159 -2.63 -11.33 -12.20
CA ARG A 159 -1.79 -10.58 -11.26
C ARG A 159 -2.61 -9.77 -10.25
N VAL A 160 -3.57 -10.45 -9.62
CA VAL A 160 -4.48 -9.90 -8.61
C VAL A 160 -4.02 -10.29 -7.20
N PHE A 161 -4.01 -9.32 -6.29
CA PHE A 161 -3.54 -9.44 -4.91
C PHE A 161 -4.55 -8.82 -3.95
N LYS A 162 -4.66 -9.35 -2.72
CA LYS A 162 -5.29 -8.61 -1.62
C LYS A 162 -4.24 -7.75 -0.92
N ALA A 163 -4.55 -6.50 -0.56
CA ALA A 163 -3.81 -5.74 0.45
C ALA A 163 -4.67 -4.63 1.06
N PHE A 164 -4.25 -4.01 2.17
CA PHE A 164 -4.89 -2.83 2.79
C PHE A 164 -6.36 -2.98 3.27
N ASN A 165 -7.00 -4.13 3.04
CA ASN A 165 -8.41 -4.35 3.31
C ASN A 165 -8.77 -4.14 4.80
N ASN A 166 -7.85 -4.46 5.71
CA ASN A 166 -8.02 -4.29 7.15
C ASN A 166 -8.09 -2.82 7.62
N LEU A 167 -7.71 -1.86 6.77
CA LEU A 167 -7.89 -0.43 7.05
C LEU A 167 -9.36 -0.01 6.92
N GLY A 168 -10.08 -0.61 5.96
CA GLY A 168 -11.46 -0.27 5.63
C GLY A 168 -11.60 1.02 4.82
N ILE A 169 -12.75 1.17 4.17
CA ILE A 169 -13.05 2.23 3.19
C ILE A 169 -13.01 3.66 3.76
N ASP A 170 -13.22 3.80 5.07
CA ASP A 170 -13.27 5.08 5.78
C ASP A 170 -11.94 5.51 6.42
N TYR A 171 -10.89 4.68 6.38
CA TYR A 171 -9.55 5.01 6.90
C TYR A 171 -9.07 6.37 6.36
N PRO A 172 -8.50 7.26 7.21
CA PRO A 172 -8.05 7.03 8.59
C PRO A 172 -9.09 7.36 9.66
N LYS A 173 -10.37 7.59 9.32
CA LYS A 173 -11.37 8.01 10.33
C LYS A 173 -11.66 6.96 11.39
N SER A 174 -11.51 5.68 11.04
CA SER A 174 -11.56 4.52 11.94
C SER A 174 -10.30 4.31 12.78
N ASP A 175 -9.25 5.11 12.58
CA ASP A 175 -8.00 5.06 13.32
C ASP A 175 -7.44 6.47 13.62
N PRO A 176 -8.18 7.31 14.36
CA PRO A 176 -7.79 8.70 14.61
C PRO A 176 -6.51 8.83 15.45
N LEU A 177 -6.12 7.77 16.16
CA LEU A 177 -4.90 7.69 16.96
C LEU A 177 -3.72 7.02 16.20
N ALA A 178 -3.90 6.68 14.92
CA ALA A 178 -2.91 6.04 14.06
C ALA A 178 -2.30 4.76 14.68
N LEU A 179 -3.09 3.95 15.38
CA LEU A 179 -2.69 2.72 16.07
C LEU A 179 -2.44 1.55 15.11
N ILE A 180 -3.05 1.55 13.92
CA ILE A 180 -2.80 0.51 12.92
C ILE A 180 -1.38 0.71 12.36
N LYS A 181 -0.48 -0.22 12.68
CA LYS A 181 0.90 -0.25 12.18
C LYS A 181 1.18 -1.35 11.16
N GLU A 182 0.23 -2.24 10.90
CA GLU A 182 0.39 -3.37 9.98
C GLU A 182 -0.83 -3.58 9.09
N THR A 183 -0.58 -4.19 7.93
CA THR A 183 -1.61 -4.60 6.98
C THR A 183 -1.21 -5.91 6.33
N TYR A 184 -2.23 -6.69 5.98
CA TYR A 184 -2.11 -8.05 5.45
C TYR A 184 -2.18 -8.02 3.93
N PHE A 185 -1.46 -8.91 3.28
CA PHE A 185 -1.54 -9.09 1.83
C PHE A 185 -1.40 -10.56 1.43
N CYS A 186 -1.98 -10.96 0.30
CA CYS A 186 -1.83 -12.31 -0.23
C CYS A 186 -1.92 -12.34 -1.76
N GLY A 187 -1.35 -13.39 -2.36
CA GLY A 187 -1.36 -13.65 -3.80
C GLY A 187 -0.30 -14.67 -4.22
N ASP A 188 -0.40 -15.17 -5.45
CA ASP A 188 0.30 -16.41 -5.83
C ASP A 188 1.70 -16.20 -6.44
N ASN A 189 1.95 -15.07 -7.12
CA ASN A 189 3.26 -14.78 -7.71
C ASN A 189 4.22 -14.16 -6.68
N ASN A 190 5.29 -14.89 -6.34
CA ASN A 190 6.29 -14.47 -5.35
C ASN A 190 7.08 -13.20 -5.73
N LYS A 191 7.29 -12.91 -7.03
CA LYS A 191 7.96 -11.67 -7.47
C LYS A 191 7.04 -10.47 -7.25
N ASP A 192 5.77 -10.60 -7.62
CA ASP A 192 4.76 -9.55 -7.45
C ASP A 192 4.42 -9.33 -5.97
N LYS A 193 4.37 -10.39 -5.15
CA LYS A 193 4.28 -10.26 -3.69
C LYS A 193 5.39 -9.39 -3.10
N LEU A 194 6.60 -9.42 -3.65
CA LEU A 194 7.68 -8.54 -3.21
C LEU A 194 7.44 -7.07 -3.61
N ILE A 195 6.76 -6.81 -4.73
CA ILE A 195 6.32 -5.46 -5.11
C ILE A 195 5.23 -4.97 -4.16
N VAL A 196 4.17 -5.76 -3.93
CA VAL A 196 3.09 -5.44 -2.98
C VAL A 196 3.65 -5.16 -1.59
N LYS A 197 4.53 -6.04 -1.09
CA LYS A 197 5.25 -5.85 0.18
C LYS A 197 5.98 -4.51 0.24
N LYS A 198 6.78 -4.19 -0.78
CA LYS A 198 7.54 -2.92 -0.85
C LYS A 198 6.61 -1.70 -0.88
N LEU A 199 5.49 -1.76 -1.59
CA LEU A 199 4.51 -0.67 -1.63
C LEU A 199 3.89 -0.42 -0.24
N ILE A 200 3.54 -1.49 0.49
CA ILE A 200 3.03 -1.41 1.87
C ILE A 200 4.08 -0.78 2.81
N GLU A 201 5.32 -1.28 2.77
CA GLU A 201 6.42 -0.81 3.61
C GLU A 201 6.82 0.63 3.29
N LEU A 202 6.78 1.01 2.00
CA LEU A 202 7.03 2.37 1.52
C LEU A 202 6.11 3.40 2.16
N ILE A 203 4.83 3.09 2.38
CA ILE A 203 3.88 4.02 3.02
C ILE A 203 3.83 3.91 4.56
N GLY A 204 4.76 3.15 5.15
CA GLY A 204 5.00 3.10 6.59
C GLY A 204 4.16 2.10 7.38
N PHE A 205 3.59 1.08 6.72
CA PHE A 205 2.99 -0.07 7.40
C PHE A 205 3.94 -1.28 7.36
N LYS A 206 3.89 -2.13 8.39
CA LYS A 206 4.47 -3.47 8.36
C LYS A 206 3.61 -4.36 7.46
N ALA A 207 4.22 -4.99 6.45
CA ALA A 207 3.56 -5.91 5.54
C ALA A 207 3.54 -7.34 6.09
N ILE A 208 2.35 -7.93 6.22
CA ILE A 208 2.16 -9.32 6.68
C ILE A 208 1.72 -10.17 5.49
N ASP A 209 2.58 -11.09 5.03
CA ASP A 209 2.24 -12.06 3.98
C ASP A 209 1.30 -13.13 4.55
N ALA A 210 0.06 -13.14 4.10
CA ALA A 210 -0.97 -14.11 4.44
C ALA A 210 -1.03 -15.30 3.46
N GLY A 211 -0.06 -15.44 2.55
CA GLY A 211 0.08 -16.60 1.67
C GLY A 211 -0.49 -16.39 0.27
N THR A 212 -1.24 -17.39 -0.20
CA THR A 212 -1.81 -17.48 -1.55
C THR A 212 -3.10 -16.67 -1.68
N ILE A 213 -3.55 -16.42 -2.92
CA ILE A 213 -4.75 -15.62 -3.21
C ILE A 213 -6.01 -16.21 -2.58
N LYS A 214 -6.04 -17.53 -2.35
CA LYS A 214 -7.12 -18.25 -1.65
C LYS A 214 -7.42 -17.71 -0.26
N ASN A 215 -6.45 -17.06 0.39
CA ASN A 215 -6.61 -16.48 1.71
C ASN A 215 -7.22 -15.07 1.70
N ALA A 216 -7.53 -14.49 0.52
CA ALA A 216 -8.21 -13.20 0.39
C ALA A 216 -9.57 -13.18 1.11
N CYS A 217 -10.36 -14.26 0.99
CA CYS A 217 -11.62 -14.42 1.71
C CYS A 217 -11.44 -14.42 3.24
N LEU A 218 -10.36 -15.05 3.74
CA LEU A 218 -10.04 -15.03 5.18
C LEU A 218 -9.68 -13.62 5.66
N LEU A 219 -8.98 -12.83 4.84
CA LEU A 219 -8.66 -11.43 5.18
C LEU A 219 -9.92 -10.54 5.22
N GLU A 220 -10.88 -10.76 4.31
CA GLU A 220 -12.18 -10.08 4.35
C GLU A 220 -13.00 -10.52 5.59
N ALA A 221 -13.06 -11.83 5.88
CA ALA A 221 -13.74 -12.35 7.08
C ALA A 221 -13.16 -11.78 8.40
N VAL A 222 -11.84 -11.62 8.49
CA VAL A 222 -11.18 -10.96 9.64
C VAL A 222 -11.57 -9.48 9.75
N TYR A 223 -11.74 -8.77 8.63
CA TYR A 223 -12.28 -7.40 8.63
C TYR A 223 -13.75 -7.37 9.09
N HIS A 224 -14.60 -8.27 8.59
CA HIS A 224 -16.00 -8.33 9.01
C HIS A 224 -16.14 -8.63 10.49
N LEU A 225 -15.40 -9.62 11.00
CA LEU A 225 -15.37 -9.94 12.43
C LEU A 225 -14.90 -8.76 13.29
N SER A 226 -13.93 -7.96 12.83
CA SER A 226 -13.50 -6.76 13.57
C SER A 226 -14.61 -5.72 13.65
N LYS A 227 -15.43 -5.57 12.61
CA LYS A 227 -16.59 -4.67 12.59
C LYS A 227 -17.75 -5.16 13.48
N GLU A 228 -18.07 -6.44 13.49
CA GLU A 228 -19.06 -7.00 14.43
C GLU A 228 -18.64 -6.79 15.90
N ILE A 229 -17.36 -7.03 16.22
CA ILE A 229 -16.80 -6.75 17.55
C ILE A 229 -16.85 -5.25 17.87
N SER A 230 -16.57 -4.38 16.89
CA SER A 230 -16.60 -2.92 17.07
C SER A 230 -18.01 -2.41 17.39
N THR A 231 -19.02 -2.88 16.64
CA THR A 231 -20.44 -2.59 16.86
C THR A 231 -20.87 -3.07 18.25
N THR A 232 -20.53 -4.31 18.61
CA THR A 232 -20.89 -4.91 19.92
C THR A 232 -20.29 -4.15 21.10
N LYS A 233 -19.09 -3.58 20.95
CA LYS A 233 -18.38 -2.83 22.00
C LYS A 233 -18.61 -1.31 21.95
N SER A 234 -19.34 -0.80 20.96
CA SER A 234 -19.49 0.64 20.70
C SER A 234 -18.15 1.40 20.55
N GLY A 235 -17.20 0.83 19.82
CA GLY A 235 -15.90 1.47 19.54
C GLY A 235 -15.03 0.68 18.57
N ASP A 236 -14.22 1.39 17.77
CA ASP A 236 -13.39 0.79 16.72
C ASP A 236 -12.39 -0.25 17.28
N CYS A 237 -12.41 -1.44 16.69
CA CYS A 237 -11.54 -2.56 17.05
C CYS A 237 -10.77 -3.06 15.82
N HIS A 238 -9.47 -3.33 16.00
CA HIS A 238 -8.57 -3.76 14.94
C HIS A 238 -7.74 -4.95 15.43
N PHE A 239 -7.64 -6.01 14.62
CA PHE A 239 -6.77 -7.13 14.92
C PHE A 239 -5.30 -6.71 14.77
N ARG A 240 -4.47 -7.18 15.71
CA ARG A 240 -3.02 -7.04 15.71
C ARG A 240 -2.40 -8.39 16.01
N LEU A 241 -1.45 -8.80 15.18
CA LEU A 241 -0.67 -10.01 15.42
C LEU A 241 0.42 -9.73 16.46
N MET A 242 0.44 -10.55 17.50
CA MET A 242 1.51 -10.59 18.49
C MET A 242 2.29 -11.88 18.27
N SER A 243 3.48 -11.77 17.69
CA SER A 243 4.43 -12.89 17.61
C SER A 243 5.06 -13.12 18.98
N VAL A 244 5.12 -14.38 19.40
CA VAL A 244 5.85 -14.87 20.59
C VAL A 244 7.23 -15.36 20.15
#